data_AF-C4GDY0-F1
#
_entry.id   AF-C4GDY0-F1
#
_cell.length_a   1.000
_cell.length_b   1.000
_cell.length_c   1.000
_cell.angle_alpha   90.00
_cell.angle_beta   90.00
_cell.angle_gamma   90.00
#
_symmetry.space_group_name_H-M   'P 1'
#
loop_
_entity.id
_entity.type
_entity.pdbx_description
1 polymer ?
#
loop_
_entity_poly.entity_id
_entity_poly.type
_entity_poly.pdbx_seq_one_letter_code
_entity_poly.pdbx_strand_id
1 'polypeptide(L)'
;MIDTLKKLHFHVTAQALLFLILGLVMVFSPDSVTAFLVRLVAVVILLMGAFVLLGGLTTGSAFSSLSGGLLAMIGLWAFSRPNTVAAFLPAIFGVVMLYHGVQDIGLALESKGYRASSWGGMIVIGIISVILGLVCIFGAFGVLKLVTRVIGIMIIADAIGDMILVRRTNQASRDIVDGEVVSEEDIGE
;
A
#
# COMPACT_ATOMS: atom_id res chain seq x y z
N MET A 1 -34.98 -16.67 -33.26
CA MET A 1 -34.59 -17.10 -31.90
C MET A 1 -33.19 -17.73 -31.83
N ILE A 2 -32.78 -18.56 -32.81
CA ILE A 2 -31.43 -19.16 -32.84
C ILE A 2 -30.33 -18.12 -33.16
N ASP A 3 -30.60 -17.16 -34.07
CA ASP A 3 -29.64 -16.09 -34.40
C ASP A 3 -29.38 -15.08 -33.28
N THR A 4 -30.39 -14.85 -32.43
CA THR A 4 -30.26 -14.04 -31.21
C THR A 4 -29.41 -14.74 -30.14
N LEU A 5 -29.51 -16.07 -30.00
CA LEU A 5 -28.65 -16.86 -29.09
C LEU A 5 -27.20 -16.92 -29.59
N LYS A 6 -26.97 -17.07 -30.91
CA LYS A 6 -25.62 -17.06 -31.51
C LYS A 6 -24.92 -15.71 -31.37
N LYS A 7 -25.64 -14.59 -31.61
CA LYS A 7 -25.10 -13.23 -31.36
C LYS A 7 -24.81 -12.98 -29.88
N LEU A 8 -25.64 -13.53 -28.98
CA LEU A 8 -25.44 -13.38 -27.53
C LEU A 8 -24.20 -14.15 -27.04
N HIS A 9 -24.02 -15.39 -27.49
CA HIS A 9 -22.82 -16.17 -27.17
C HIS A 9 -21.55 -15.52 -27.72
N PHE A 10 -21.57 -15.00 -28.96
CA PHE A 10 -20.42 -14.32 -29.54
C PHE A 10 -20.02 -13.06 -28.77
N HIS A 11 -20.99 -12.27 -28.28
CA HIS A 11 -20.71 -11.09 -27.46
C HIS A 11 -20.08 -11.48 -26.11
N VAL A 12 -20.61 -12.52 -25.47
CA VAL A 12 -20.10 -13.02 -24.18
C VAL A 12 -18.71 -13.64 -24.31
N THR A 13 -18.45 -14.44 -25.36
CA THR A 13 -17.13 -15.02 -25.62
C THR A 13 -16.11 -13.95 -26.05
N ALA A 14 -16.53 -12.94 -26.83
CA ALA A 14 -15.66 -11.82 -27.19
C ALA A 14 -15.32 -10.95 -25.97
N GLN A 15 -16.28 -10.68 -25.09
CA GLN A 15 -16.06 -9.98 -23.83
C GLN A 15 -15.13 -10.78 -22.90
N ALA A 16 -15.33 -12.08 -22.77
CA ALA A 16 -14.46 -12.96 -21.98
C ALA A 16 -13.03 -13.01 -22.55
N LEU A 17 -12.89 -13.08 -23.88
CA LEU A 17 -11.59 -13.05 -24.55
C LEU A 17 -10.90 -11.69 -24.39
N LEU A 18 -11.66 -10.59 -24.48
CA LEU A 18 -11.16 -9.23 -24.20
C LEU A 18 -10.68 -9.11 -22.75
N PHE A 19 -11.45 -9.56 -21.76
CA PHE A 19 -11.03 -9.56 -20.36
C PHE A 19 -9.82 -10.46 -20.11
N LEU A 20 -9.72 -11.59 -20.81
CA LEU A 20 -8.58 -12.49 -20.73
C LEU A 20 -7.32 -11.83 -21.27
N ILE A 21 -7.40 -11.17 -22.43
CA ILE A 21 -6.28 -10.41 -23.00
C ILE A 21 -5.92 -9.21 -22.11
N LEU A 22 -6.91 -8.50 -21.60
CA LEU A 22 -6.73 -7.35 -20.70
C LEU A 22 -6.07 -7.75 -19.38
N GLY A 23 -6.51 -8.86 -18.79
CA GLY A 23 -5.92 -9.44 -17.59
C GLY A 23 -4.49 -9.93 -17.85
N LEU A 24 -4.25 -10.55 -19.01
CA LEU A 24 -2.92 -11.00 -19.41
C LEU A 24 -1.95 -9.82 -19.60
N VAL A 25 -2.40 -8.73 -20.21
CA VAL A 25 -1.62 -7.48 -20.35
C VAL A 25 -1.34 -6.84 -18.98
N MET A 26 -2.30 -6.86 -18.04
CA MET A 26 -2.08 -6.42 -16.66
C MET A 26 -0.99 -7.23 -15.95
N VAL A 27 -0.92 -8.53 -16.21
CA VAL A 27 0.10 -9.42 -15.62
C VAL A 27 1.48 -9.16 -16.22
N PHE A 28 1.58 -8.95 -17.54
CA PHE A 28 2.86 -8.73 -18.21
C PHE A 28 3.40 -7.29 -18.08
N SER A 29 2.57 -6.29 -17.76
CA SER A 29 3.01 -4.90 -17.62
C SER A 29 2.26 -4.13 -16.51
N PRO A 30 2.35 -4.58 -15.25
CA PRO A 30 1.60 -3.99 -14.13
C PRO A 30 1.92 -2.51 -13.92
N ASP A 31 3.18 -2.11 -14.06
CA ASP A 31 3.61 -0.72 -13.85
C ASP A 31 3.04 0.21 -14.93
N SER A 32 3.04 -0.23 -16.19
CA SER A 32 2.51 0.57 -17.30
C SER A 32 1.00 0.70 -17.24
N VAL A 33 0.30 -0.38 -16.89
CA VAL A 33 -1.17 -0.35 -16.75
C VAL A 33 -1.57 0.49 -15.54
N THR A 34 -0.89 0.33 -14.41
CA THR A 34 -1.19 1.13 -13.20
C THR A 34 -0.89 2.60 -13.43
N ALA A 35 0.23 2.95 -14.05
CA ALA A 35 0.55 4.33 -14.40
C ALA A 35 -0.45 4.92 -15.41
N PHE A 36 -0.92 4.12 -16.38
CA PHE A 36 -1.95 4.53 -17.33
C PHE A 36 -3.29 4.81 -16.63
N LEU A 37 -3.74 3.90 -15.75
CA LEU A 37 -4.97 4.09 -14.97
C LEU A 37 -4.89 5.32 -14.07
N VAL A 38 -3.77 5.52 -13.38
CA VAL A 38 -3.54 6.70 -12.54
C VAL A 38 -3.54 7.98 -13.37
N ARG A 39 -2.91 7.99 -14.53
CA ARG A 39 -2.93 9.14 -15.44
C ARG A 39 -4.34 9.44 -15.95
N LEU A 40 -5.12 8.40 -16.28
CA LEU A 40 -6.50 8.55 -16.70
C LEU A 40 -7.34 9.22 -15.61
N VAL A 41 -7.23 8.74 -14.37
CA VAL A 41 -7.90 9.33 -13.20
C VAL A 41 -7.41 10.76 -12.94
N ALA A 42 -6.10 11.02 -13.05
CA ALA A 42 -5.53 12.35 -12.89
C ALA A 42 -6.07 13.35 -13.93
N VAL A 43 -6.27 12.92 -15.19
CA VAL A 43 -6.89 13.75 -16.23
C VAL A 43 -8.34 14.09 -15.88
N VAL A 44 -9.12 13.12 -15.37
CA VAL A 44 -10.51 13.38 -14.93
C VAL A 44 -10.53 14.41 -13.80
N ILE A 45 -9.65 14.27 -12.81
CA ILE A 45 -9.51 15.22 -11.69
C ILE A 45 -9.11 16.61 -12.19
N LEU A 46 -8.18 16.69 -13.15
CA LEU A 46 -7.77 17.95 -13.77
C LEU A 46 -8.93 18.65 -14.47
N LEU A 47 -9.73 17.91 -15.25
CA LEU A 47 -10.89 18.47 -15.96
C LEU A 47 -11.96 18.97 -14.99
N MET A 48 -12.25 18.20 -13.94
CA MET A 48 -13.17 18.59 -12.87
C MET A 48 -12.67 19.84 -12.12
N GLY A 49 -11.40 19.88 -11.74
CA GLY A 49 -10.79 21.03 -11.07
C GLY A 49 -10.79 22.28 -11.93
N ALA A 50 -10.47 22.15 -13.23
CA ALA A 50 -10.52 23.25 -14.18
C ALA A 50 -11.96 23.79 -14.34
N PHE A 51 -12.96 22.91 -14.44
CA PHE A 51 -14.36 23.32 -14.55
C PHE A 51 -14.82 24.11 -13.32
N VAL A 52 -14.50 23.62 -12.11
CA VAL A 52 -14.85 24.29 -10.85
C VAL A 52 -14.12 25.62 -10.70
N LEU A 53 -12.85 25.70 -11.12
CA LEU A 53 -12.07 26.93 -11.10
C LEU A 53 -12.65 27.99 -12.05
N LEU A 54 -12.95 27.61 -13.29
CA LEU A 54 -13.58 28.50 -14.26
C LEU A 54 -14.96 28.95 -13.77
N GLY A 55 -15.78 28.03 -13.24
CA GLY A 55 -17.08 28.34 -12.64
C GLY A 55 -16.96 29.31 -11.46
N GLY A 56 -15.94 29.15 -10.62
CA GLY A 56 -15.66 30.06 -9.50
C GLY A 56 -15.26 31.46 -9.94
N LEU A 57 -14.42 31.58 -10.97
CA LEU A 57 -13.99 32.86 -11.53
C LEU A 57 -15.18 33.60 -12.18
N THR A 58 -16.07 32.87 -12.85
CA THR A 58 -17.28 33.46 -13.46
C THR A 58 -18.32 33.89 -12.42
N THR A 59 -18.46 33.17 -11.32
CA THR A 59 -19.40 33.51 -10.23
C THR A 59 -18.81 34.47 -9.20
N GLY A 60 -17.53 34.87 -9.33
CA GLY A 60 -16.81 35.69 -8.37
C GLY A 60 -16.63 35.03 -7.00
N SER A 61 -16.88 33.72 -6.91
CA SER A 61 -16.79 32.98 -5.66
C SER A 61 -15.33 32.57 -5.43
N ALA A 62 -14.68 33.29 -4.51
CA ALA A 62 -13.30 33.03 -4.11
C ALA A 62 -13.13 31.58 -3.60
N PHE A 63 -14.15 31.06 -2.91
CA PHE A 63 -14.16 29.68 -2.39
C PHE A 63 -14.12 28.63 -3.51
N SER A 64 -14.95 28.75 -4.55
CA SER A 64 -14.99 27.81 -5.67
C SER A 64 -13.75 27.93 -6.57
N SER A 65 -13.22 29.13 -6.74
CA SER A 65 -11.98 29.35 -7.48
C SER A 65 -10.78 28.69 -6.79
N LEU A 66 -10.70 28.85 -5.45
CA LEU A 66 -9.64 28.26 -4.65
C LEU A 66 -9.74 26.73 -4.62
N SER A 67 -10.94 26.18 -4.42
CA SER A 67 -11.15 24.73 -4.38
C SER A 67 -10.88 24.08 -5.74
N GLY A 68 -11.31 24.69 -6.84
CA GLY A 68 -10.98 24.24 -8.19
C GLY A 68 -9.49 24.29 -8.50
N GLY A 69 -8.80 25.35 -8.06
CA GLY A 69 -7.35 25.50 -8.23
C GLY A 69 -6.55 24.45 -7.46
N LEU A 70 -6.93 24.17 -6.21
CA LEU A 70 -6.31 23.12 -5.40
C LEU A 70 -6.53 21.74 -6.04
N LEU A 71 -7.74 21.48 -6.52
CA LEU A 71 -8.07 20.20 -7.17
C LEU A 71 -7.28 20.01 -8.47
N ALA A 72 -7.10 21.06 -9.26
CA ALA A 72 -6.26 21.04 -10.46
C ALA A 72 -4.77 20.83 -10.12
N MET A 73 -4.26 21.46 -9.05
CA MET A 73 -2.88 21.21 -8.58
C MET A 73 -2.67 19.74 -8.18
N ILE A 74 -3.63 19.15 -7.46
CA ILE A 74 -3.57 17.74 -7.06
C ILE A 74 -3.57 16.84 -8.30
N GLY A 75 -4.44 17.12 -9.27
CA GLY A 75 -4.48 16.39 -10.54
C GLY A 75 -3.17 16.49 -11.33
N LEU A 76 -2.55 17.68 -11.39
CA LEU A 76 -1.29 17.89 -12.10
C LEU A 76 -0.12 17.16 -11.42
N TRP A 77 -0.08 17.18 -10.09
CA TRP A 77 0.90 16.43 -9.32
C TRP A 77 0.74 14.92 -9.53
N ALA A 78 -0.50 14.42 -9.48
CA ALA A 78 -0.81 13.02 -9.71
C ALA A 78 -0.43 12.55 -11.12
N PHE A 79 -0.63 13.40 -12.13
CA PHE A 79 -0.21 13.14 -13.51
C PHE A 79 1.32 13.08 -13.67
N SER A 80 2.04 13.96 -12.95
CA SER A 80 3.50 14.06 -13.01
C SER A 80 4.22 12.91 -12.30
N ARG A 81 3.64 12.37 -11.21
CA ARG A 81 4.21 11.26 -10.43
C ARG A 81 3.23 10.09 -10.27
N PRO A 82 2.89 9.39 -11.38
CA PRO A 82 1.90 8.32 -11.34
C PRO A 82 2.34 7.17 -10.44
N ASN A 83 3.64 6.87 -10.34
CA ASN A 83 4.16 5.78 -9.51
C ASN A 83 3.98 6.03 -8.01
N THR A 84 4.09 7.29 -7.57
CA THR A 84 3.87 7.65 -6.15
C THR A 84 2.40 7.50 -5.79
N VAL A 85 1.50 7.93 -6.68
CA VAL A 85 0.06 7.77 -6.50
C VAL A 85 -0.34 6.30 -6.57
N ALA A 86 0.25 5.54 -7.50
CA ALA A 86 0.06 4.10 -7.66
C ALA A 86 0.35 3.31 -6.38
N ALA A 87 1.36 3.71 -5.60
CA ALA A 87 1.69 3.07 -4.33
C ALA A 87 0.55 3.15 -3.30
N PHE A 88 -0.37 4.11 -3.43
CA PHE A 88 -1.53 4.26 -2.56
C PHE A 88 -2.79 3.55 -3.09
N LEU A 89 -2.82 3.09 -4.34
CA LEU A 89 -4.00 2.40 -4.87
C LEU A 89 -4.34 1.12 -4.08
N PRO A 90 -3.40 0.22 -3.77
CA PRO A 90 -3.70 -1.00 -3.01
C PRO A 90 -4.26 -0.70 -1.62
N ALA A 91 -3.81 0.38 -0.99
CA ALA A 91 -4.36 0.86 0.27
C ALA A 91 -5.82 1.30 0.13
N ILE A 92 -6.12 2.10 -0.90
CA ILE A 92 -7.49 2.58 -1.18
C ILE A 92 -8.41 1.39 -1.47
N PHE A 93 -7.98 0.47 -2.33
CA PHE A 93 -8.75 -0.74 -2.62
C PHE A 93 -8.94 -1.62 -1.39
N GLY A 94 -7.91 -1.75 -0.55
CA GLY A 94 -8.02 -2.50 0.70
C GLY A 94 -9.05 -1.92 1.65
N VAL A 95 -9.14 -0.59 1.77
CA VAL A 95 -10.16 0.08 2.60
C VAL A 95 -11.57 -0.13 2.04
N VAL A 96 -11.73 -0.02 0.72
CA VAL A 96 -13.00 -0.30 0.06
C VAL A 96 -13.41 -1.77 0.27
N MET A 97 -12.48 -2.72 0.21
CA MET A 97 -12.75 -4.13 0.50
C MET A 97 -13.16 -4.37 1.96
N LEU A 98 -12.54 -3.68 2.92
CA LEU A 98 -12.96 -3.75 4.32
C LEU A 98 -14.41 -3.30 4.50
N TYR A 99 -14.77 -2.17 3.88
CA TYR A 99 -16.13 -1.63 3.95
C TYR A 99 -17.16 -2.64 3.43
N HIS A 100 -16.92 -3.18 2.23
CA HIS A 100 -17.80 -4.18 1.64
C HIS A 100 -17.84 -5.46 2.48
N GLY A 101 -16.70 -5.97 2.94
CA GLY A 101 -16.66 -7.17 3.75
C GLY A 101 -17.44 -7.05 5.06
N VAL A 102 -17.39 -5.89 5.73
CA VAL A 102 -18.18 -5.62 6.93
C VAL A 102 -19.68 -5.48 6.60
N GLN A 103 -20.01 -4.78 5.51
CA GLN A 103 -21.39 -4.64 5.05
C GLN A 103 -22.01 -6.01 4.72
N ASP A 104 -21.27 -6.87 4.01
CA ASP A 104 -21.68 -8.22 3.65
C ASP A 104 -21.92 -9.09 4.89
N ILE A 105 -21.05 -8.99 5.91
CA ILE A 105 -21.25 -9.68 7.20
C ILE A 105 -22.52 -9.17 7.89
N GLY A 106 -22.76 -7.86 7.91
CA GLY A 106 -23.95 -7.26 8.53
C GLY A 106 -25.24 -7.71 7.86
N LEU A 107 -25.27 -7.67 6.52
CA LEU A 107 -26.40 -8.16 5.72
C LEU A 107 -26.61 -9.67 5.91
N ALA A 108 -25.53 -10.44 6.02
CA ALA A 108 -25.63 -11.88 6.28
C ALA A 108 -26.20 -12.19 7.67
N LEU A 109 -25.85 -11.40 8.69
CA LEU A 109 -26.40 -11.53 10.04
C LEU A 109 -27.87 -11.11 10.12
N GLU A 110 -28.28 -10.08 9.38
CA GLU A 110 -29.68 -9.70 9.24
C GLU A 110 -30.47 -10.80 8.52
N SER A 111 -29.91 -11.39 7.46
CA SER A 111 -30.52 -12.50 6.71
C SER A 111 -30.71 -13.77 7.55
N LYS A 112 -29.90 -13.95 8.60
CA LYS A 112 -30.05 -15.02 9.60
C LYS A 112 -31.35 -14.88 10.39
N GLY A 113 -31.76 -13.63 10.68
CA GLY A 113 -33.04 -13.32 11.34
C GLY A 113 -34.26 -13.66 10.48
N TYR A 114 -34.12 -13.60 9.16
CA TYR A 114 -35.18 -13.88 8.19
C TYR A 114 -35.22 -15.34 7.67
N ARG A 115 -34.48 -16.28 8.30
CA ARG A 115 -34.38 -17.72 7.90
C ARG A 115 -33.95 -17.94 6.43
N ALA A 116 -33.06 -17.10 5.89
CA ALA A 116 -32.48 -17.33 4.57
C ALA A 116 -31.51 -18.53 4.57
N SER A 117 -31.61 -19.42 3.58
CA SER A 117 -30.83 -20.68 3.48
C SER A 117 -29.33 -20.50 3.23
N SER A 118 -28.87 -19.31 2.84
CA SER A 118 -27.49 -19.04 2.38
C SER A 118 -26.67 -18.10 3.26
N TRP A 119 -27.16 -17.77 4.46
CA TRP A 119 -26.52 -16.82 5.40
C TRP A 119 -25.05 -17.16 5.71
N GLY A 120 -24.72 -18.46 5.84
CA GLY A 120 -23.35 -18.90 6.11
C GLY A 120 -22.37 -18.58 4.98
N GLY A 121 -22.79 -18.67 3.72
CA GLY A 121 -21.93 -18.38 2.56
C GLY A 121 -21.57 -16.91 2.45
N MET A 122 -22.51 -16.01 2.75
CA MET A 122 -22.28 -14.57 2.73
C MET A 122 -21.32 -14.13 3.86
N ILE A 123 -21.38 -14.75 5.04
CA ILE A 123 -20.43 -14.48 6.13
C ILE A 123 -19.01 -14.88 5.72
N VAL A 124 -18.83 -16.05 5.11
CA VAL A 124 -17.50 -16.52 4.67
C VAL A 124 -16.90 -15.58 3.63
N ILE A 125 -17.69 -15.16 2.64
CA ILE A 125 -17.26 -14.20 1.62
C ILE A 125 -16.89 -12.86 2.27
N GLY A 126 -17.71 -12.36 3.19
CA GLY A 126 -17.43 -11.13 3.91
C GLY A 126 -16.13 -11.19 4.72
N ILE A 127 -15.87 -12.30 5.42
CA ILE A 127 -14.62 -12.52 6.17
C ILE A 127 -13.41 -12.53 5.22
N ILE A 128 -13.52 -13.21 4.07
CA ILE A 128 -12.45 -13.26 3.07
C ILE A 128 -12.17 -11.85 2.55
N SER A 129 -13.19 -11.07 2.22
CA SER A 129 -13.06 -9.66 1.78
C SER A 129 -12.40 -8.79 2.85
N VAL A 130 -12.73 -8.99 4.14
CA VAL A 130 -12.09 -8.27 5.24
C VAL A 130 -10.61 -8.63 5.35
N ILE A 131 -10.25 -9.92 5.28
CA ILE A 131 -8.85 -10.36 5.34
C ILE A 131 -8.06 -9.81 4.15
N LEU A 132 -8.60 -9.91 2.94
CA LEU A 132 -7.96 -9.37 1.74
C LEU A 132 -7.79 -7.85 1.83
N GLY A 133 -8.78 -7.13 2.37
CA GLY A 133 -8.69 -5.71 2.64
C GLY A 133 -7.55 -5.36 3.61
N LEU A 134 -7.42 -6.08 4.72
CA LEU A 134 -6.32 -5.90 5.68
C LEU A 134 -4.95 -6.18 5.03
N VAL A 135 -4.84 -7.26 4.26
CA VAL A 135 -3.59 -7.63 3.57
C VAL A 135 -3.17 -6.55 2.57
N CYS A 136 -4.10 -6.02 1.79
CA CYS A 136 -3.82 -4.93 0.85
C CYS A 136 -3.36 -3.65 1.56
N ILE A 137 -3.97 -3.31 2.69
CA ILE A 137 -3.61 -2.12 3.48
C ILE A 137 -2.22 -2.26 4.12
N PHE A 138 -1.94 -3.38 4.79
CA PHE A 138 -0.64 -3.61 5.42
C PHE A 138 0.49 -3.74 4.41
N GLY A 139 0.21 -4.34 3.25
CA GLY A 139 1.14 -4.45 2.13
C GLY A 139 1.44 -3.11 1.46
N ALA A 140 0.45 -2.19 1.39
CA ALA A 140 0.63 -0.88 0.78
C ALA A 140 1.49 0.07 1.62
N PHE A 141 1.31 0.05 2.94
CA PHE A 141 1.88 1.09 3.81
C PHE A 141 3.05 0.65 4.66
N GLY A 142 2.86 -0.44 5.39
CA GLY A 142 2.90 -0.21 6.84
C GLY A 142 3.97 -1.00 7.53
N VAL A 143 4.00 -2.30 7.27
CA VAL A 143 4.91 -3.20 7.98
C VAL A 143 6.36 -2.87 7.63
N LEU A 144 6.59 -2.48 6.36
CA LEU A 144 7.90 -2.20 5.79
C LEU A 144 8.62 -1.06 6.52
N LYS A 145 7.99 0.11 6.63
CA LYS A 145 8.66 1.28 7.22
C LYS A 145 8.94 1.12 8.71
N LEU A 146 8.10 0.35 9.40
CA LEU A 146 8.21 0.08 10.83
C LEU A 146 9.38 -0.88 11.13
N VAL A 147 9.46 -1.96 10.36
CA VAL A 147 10.54 -2.94 10.47
C VAL A 147 11.89 -2.30 10.12
N THR A 148 11.95 -1.45 9.08
CA THR A 148 13.20 -0.76 8.70
C THR A 148 13.73 0.15 9.81
N ARG A 149 12.85 0.85 10.52
CA ARG A 149 13.25 1.74 11.60
C ARG A 149 13.77 0.98 12.81
N VAL A 150 13.13 -0.13 13.15
CA VAL A 150 13.54 -0.98 14.29
C VAL A 150 14.89 -1.62 14.03
N ILE A 151 15.11 -2.13 12.81
CA ILE A 151 16.41 -2.68 12.37
C ILE A 151 17.52 -1.62 12.44
N GLY A 152 17.22 -0.39 12.01
CA GLY A 152 18.18 0.70 12.09
C GLY A 152 18.66 0.97 13.51
N ILE A 153 17.80 0.84 14.52
CA ILE A 153 18.14 1.07 15.92
C ILE A 153 18.96 -0.09 16.49
N MET A 154 18.61 -1.34 16.17
CA MET A 154 19.35 -2.51 16.65
C MET A 154 20.81 -2.51 16.16
N ILE A 155 21.05 -2.18 14.89
CA ILE A 155 22.40 -2.09 14.31
C ILE A 155 23.26 -1.04 15.02
N ILE A 156 22.67 0.12 15.32
CA ILE A 156 23.38 1.18 16.03
C ILE A 156 23.77 0.70 17.44
N ALA A 157 22.89 -0.03 18.12
CA ALA A 157 23.16 -0.56 19.45
C ALA A 157 24.29 -1.61 19.45
N ASP A 158 24.25 -2.56 18.52
CA ASP A 158 25.25 -3.63 18.42
C ASP A 158 26.64 -3.08 18.09
N ALA A 159 26.73 -2.14 17.14
CA ALA A 159 27.99 -1.53 16.75
C ALA A 159 28.68 -0.77 17.91
N ILE A 160 27.88 -0.10 18.75
CA ILE A 160 28.40 0.58 19.95
C ILE A 160 28.88 -0.45 20.98
N GLY A 161 28.15 -1.56 21.15
CA GLY A 161 28.51 -2.64 22.06
C GLY A 161 29.89 -3.24 21.75
N ASP A 162 30.14 -3.58 20.49
CA ASP A 162 31.41 -4.17 20.05
C ASP A 162 32.60 -3.23 20.23
N MET A 163 32.39 -1.93 19.95
CA MET A 163 33.45 -0.94 20.13
C MET A 163 33.86 -0.79 21.60
N ILE A 164 32.91 -0.89 22.53
CA ILE A 164 33.18 -0.86 23.97
C ILE A 164 33.91 -2.13 24.40
N LEU A 165 33.51 -3.30 23.89
CA LEU A 165 34.10 -4.59 24.24
C LEU A 165 35.56 -4.68 23.79
N VAL A 166 35.89 -4.24 22.58
CA VAL A 166 37.28 -4.23 22.06
C VAL A 166 38.17 -3.32 22.89
N ARG A 167 37.67 -2.16 23.31
CA ARG A 167 38.44 -1.26 24.19
C ARG A 167 38.73 -1.90 25.54
N ARG A 168 37.74 -2.57 26.13
CA ARG A 168 37.90 -3.26 27.42
C ARG A 168 38.86 -4.44 27.34
N THR A 169 38.77 -5.25 26.29
CA THR A 169 39.65 -6.40 26.09
C THR A 169 41.09 -5.98 25.80
N ASN A 170 41.29 -4.94 25.00
CA ASN A 170 42.62 -4.40 24.77
C ASN A 170 43.22 -3.77 26.04
N GLN A 171 42.41 -3.10 26.86
CA GLN A 171 42.89 -2.58 28.14
C GLN A 171 43.25 -3.72 29.11
N ALA A 172 42.38 -4.71 29.26
CA ALA A 172 42.64 -5.85 30.13
C ALA A 172 43.87 -6.66 29.69
N SER A 173 44.10 -6.79 28.38
CA SER A 173 45.29 -7.46 27.85
C SER A 173 46.57 -6.68 28.17
N ARG A 174 46.51 -5.34 28.23
CA ARG A 174 47.68 -4.52 28.61
C ARG A 174 47.94 -4.58 30.11
N ASP A 175 46.89 -4.50 30.92
CA ASP A 175 47.00 -4.55 32.38
C ASP A 175 47.59 -5.90 32.86
N ILE A 176 47.30 -7.01 32.17
CA ILE A 176 47.89 -8.33 32.48
C ILE A 176 49.37 -8.37 32.07
N VAL A 177 49.73 -7.87 30.88
CA VAL A 177 51.12 -7.84 30.41
C VAL A 177 51.99 -6.96 31.32
N ASP A 178 51.50 -5.79 31.72
CA ASP A 178 52.22 -4.89 32.62
C ASP A 178 52.39 -5.51 34.02
N GLY A 179 51.42 -6.31 34.49
CA GLY A 179 51.50 -7.00 35.78
C GLY A 179 52.49 -8.18 35.81
N GLU A 180 52.63 -8.92 34.70
CA GLU A 180 53.57 -10.04 34.59
C GLU A 180 55.03 -9.55 34.51
N VAL A 181 55.27 -8.44 33.79
CA VAL A 181 56.62 -7.82 33.69
C VAL A 181 57.11 -7.31 35.05
N VAL A 182 56.23 -6.72 35.87
CA VAL A 182 56.60 -6.25 37.22
C VAL A 182 56.89 -7.42 38.16
N SER A 183 56.21 -8.56 37.99
CA SER A 183 56.48 -9.75 38.81
C SER A 183 57.81 -10.42 38.47
N GLU A 184 58.26 -10.44 37.21
CA GLU A 184 59.54 -11.05 36.83
C GLU A 184 60.76 -10.21 37.27
N GLU A 185 60.63 -8.89 37.37
CA GLU A 185 61.69 -7.99 37.82
C GLU A 185 61.99 -8.16 39.32
N ASP A 186 60.98 -8.52 40.12
CA ASP A 186 61.07 -8.63 41.59
C ASP A 186 61.63 -10.00 42.08
N ILE A 187 61.67 -11.02 41.21
CA ILE A 187 62.27 -12.35 41.50
C ILE A 187 63.73 -12.47 41.03
N GLY A 188 64.25 -11.43 40.37
CA GLY A 188 65.63 -11.36 39.87
C GLY A 188 66.65 -10.71 40.83
N GLU A 189 66.20 -10.12 41.94
CA GLU A 189 67.03 -9.62 43.06
C GLU A 189 67.10 -10.62 44.23
#